data_AF-A0A437Q4K7-F1
#
_entry.id   AF-A0A437Q4K7-F1
#
_cell.length_a   1.000
_cell.length_b   1.000
_cell.length_c   1.000
_cell.angle_alpha   90.00
_cell.angle_beta   90.00
_cell.angle_gamma   90.00
#
_symmetry.space_group_name_H-M   'P 1'
#
loop_
_entity.id
_entity.type
_entity.pdbx_description
1 polymer ?
#
loop_
_entity_poly.entity_id
_entity_poly.type
_entity_poly.pdbx_seq_one_letter_code
_entity_poly.pdbx_strand_id
1 'polypeptide(L)'
;MSRETLSAIRREDLAPLASDTNINTILMNGAQIALSKLKRAPHFNARLYYYAEIGVFLEVSLSRGAGISDGTREALKEIHTEATHIHMQANKARREAK
;
A
#
# COMPACT_ATOMS: atom_id res chain seq x y z
N MET A 1 -43.96 5.84 -10.80
CA MET A 1 -43.01 5.08 -9.96
C MET A 1 -42.70 5.91 -8.73
N SER A 2 -43.06 5.42 -7.54
CA SER A 2 -42.96 6.14 -6.26
C SER A 2 -41.50 6.33 -5.83
N ARG A 3 -41.21 7.51 -5.28
CA ARG A 3 -39.91 8.00 -4.78
C ARG A 3 -39.28 7.12 -3.69
N GLU A 4 -40.01 6.12 -3.19
CA GLU A 4 -39.60 5.20 -2.13
C GLU A 4 -38.76 4.00 -2.61
N THR A 5 -38.63 3.76 -3.93
CA THR A 5 -37.84 2.63 -4.44
C THR A 5 -36.35 2.91 -4.64
N LEU A 6 -35.91 4.16 -4.52
CA LEU A 6 -34.48 4.53 -4.61
C LEU A 6 -33.70 4.34 -3.30
N SER A 7 -34.37 4.17 -2.16
CA SER A 7 -33.73 4.00 -0.84
C SER A 7 -33.42 2.55 -0.48
N ALA A 8 -33.59 1.61 -1.41
CA ALA A 8 -33.44 0.18 -1.17
C ALA A 8 -32.27 -0.47 -1.94
N ILE A 9 -31.27 0.32 -2.37
CA ILE A 9 -29.93 -0.25 -2.53
C ILE A 9 -29.46 -0.54 -1.10
N ARG A 10 -29.66 -1.78 -0.67
CA ARG A 10 -29.32 -2.23 0.68
C ARG A 10 -27.88 -1.88 0.96
N ARG A 11 -27.62 -1.32 2.15
CA ARG A 11 -26.26 -1.08 2.66
C ARG A 11 -25.38 -2.34 2.61
N GLU A 12 -26.01 -3.51 2.57
CA GLU A 12 -25.40 -4.83 2.42
C GLU A 12 -24.73 -5.04 1.04
N ASP A 13 -25.32 -4.53 -0.05
CA ASP A 13 -24.75 -4.64 -1.41
C ASP A 13 -23.62 -3.62 -1.66
N LEU A 14 -23.56 -2.56 -0.84
CA LEU A 14 -22.49 -1.56 -0.84
C LEU A 14 -21.25 -2.01 -0.06
N ALA A 15 -21.38 -2.97 0.86
CA ALA A 15 -20.28 -3.34 1.76
C ALA A 15 -19.01 -3.85 1.04
N PRO A 16 -19.10 -4.67 -0.03
CA PRO A 16 -17.91 -5.09 -0.80
C PRO A 16 -17.27 -3.92 -1.56
N LEU A 17 -18.08 -3.07 -2.20
CA LEU A 17 -17.60 -1.89 -2.96
C LEU A 17 -17.04 -0.80 -2.03
N ALA A 18 -17.58 -0.67 -0.82
CA ALA A 18 -17.10 0.23 0.22
C ALA A 18 -15.74 -0.22 0.79
N SER A 19 -15.47 -1.53 0.81
CA SER A 19 -14.16 -2.09 1.18
C SER A 19 -13.08 -1.75 0.16
N ASP A 20 -13.36 -1.94 -1.14
CA ASP A 20 -12.40 -1.67 -2.22
C ASP A 20 -12.15 -0.17 -2.45
N THR A 21 -13.09 0.67 -2.01
CA THR A 21 -12.95 2.14 -2.00
C THR A 21 -12.46 2.69 -0.66
N ASN A 22 -12.25 1.83 0.34
CA ASN A 22 -11.67 2.24 1.62
C ASN A 22 -10.18 2.57 1.43
N ILE A 23 -9.80 3.80 1.75
CA ILE A 23 -8.42 4.27 1.61
C ILE A 23 -7.41 3.38 2.34
N ASN A 24 -7.77 2.83 3.50
CA ASN A 24 -6.89 1.95 4.28
C ASN A 24 -6.61 0.65 3.51
N THR A 25 -7.64 0.06 2.92
CA THR A 25 -7.53 -1.14 2.08
C THR A 25 -6.69 -0.86 0.84
N ILE A 26 -6.95 0.27 0.15
CA ILE A 26 -6.22 0.67 -1.07
C ILE A 26 -4.72 0.83 -0.77
N LEU A 27 -4.37 1.57 0.28
CA LEU A 27 -2.97 1.80 0.65
C LEU A 27 -2.27 0.50 1.05
N MET A 28 -2.93 -0.34 1.87
CA MET A 28 -2.36 -1.62 2.29
C MET A 28 -2.13 -2.56 1.10
N ASN A 29 -3.11 -2.70 0.22
CA ASN A 29 -2.99 -3.55 -0.96
C ASN A 29 -1.88 -3.05 -1.89
N GLY A 30 -1.84 -1.74 -2.15
CA GLY A 30 -0.79 -1.12 -2.96
C GLY A 30 0.61 -1.40 -2.40
N ALA A 31 0.81 -1.18 -1.09
CA ALA A 31 2.09 -1.40 -0.43
C ALA A 31 2.51 -2.87 -0.45
N GLN A 32 1.59 -3.81 -0.23
CA GLN A 32 1.88 -5.25 -0.28
C GLN A 32 2.24 -5.73 -1.70
N ILE A 33 1.55 -5.20 -2.72
CA ILE A 33 1.88 -5.50 -4.13
C ILE A 33 3.28 -4.97 -4.46
N ALA A 34 3.57 -3.72 -4.10
CA ALA A 34 4.88 -3.12 -4.33
C ALA A 34 6.00 -3.88 -3.60
N LEU A 35 5.78 -4.28 -2.33
CA LEU A 35 6.72 -5.10 -1.58
C LEU A 35 6.96 -6.47 -2.25
N SER A 36 5.89 -7.11 -2.70
CA SER A 36 5.97 -8.39 -3.42
C SER A 36 6.72 -8.27 -4.75
N LYS A 37 6.65 -7.11 -5.41
CA LYS A 37 7.45 -6.81 -6.62
C LYS A 37 8.90 -6.49 -6.26
N LEU A 38 9.16 -5.74 -5.19
CA LEU A 38 10.50 -5.44 -4.67
C LEU A 38 11.28 -6.73 -4.35
N LYS A 39 10.66 -7.68 -3.65
CA LYS A 39 11.25 -8.98 -3.30
C LYS A 39 11.73 -9.79 -4.51
N ARG A 40 11.08 -9.60 -5.67
CA ARG A 40 11.38 -10.34 -6.92
C ARG A 40 12.21 -9.53 -7.92
N ALA A 41 12.51 -8.26 -7.64
CA ALA A 41 13.13 -7.37 -8.62
C ALA A 41 14.64 -7.66 -8.81
N PRO A 42 15.07 -8.03 -10.04
CA PRO A 42 16.43 -8.55 -10.26
C PRO A 42 17.49 -7.45 -10.26
N HIS A 43 17.16 -6.26 -10.78
CA HIS A 43 18.10 -5.16 -10.95
C HIS A 43 17.76 -3.95 -10.08
N PHE A 44 18.80 -3.16 -9.79
CA PHE A 44 18.76 -2.02 -8.87
C PHE A 44 17.66 -1.01 -9.19
N ASN A 45 17.51 -0.60 -10.46
CA ASN A 45 16.51 0.41 -10.84
C ASN A 45 15.07 -0.05 -10.56
N ALA A 46 14.78 -1.35 -10.73
CA ALA A 46 13.45 -1.88 -10.41
C ALA A 46 13.24 -1.92 -8.89
N ARG A 47 14.25 -2.33 -8.13
CA ARG A 47 14.17 -2.25 -6.66
C ARG A 47 13.99 -0.82 -6.17
N LEU A 48 14.69 0.14 -6.77
CA LEU A 48 14.57 1.56 -6.41
C LEU A 48 13.16 2.08 -6.69
N TYR A 49 12.57 1.72 -7.83
CA TYR A 49 11.19 2.07 -8.18
C TYR A 49 10.19 1.55 -7.15
N TYR A 50 10.19 0.23 -6.87
CA TYR A 50 9.24 -0.35 -5.92
C TYR A 50 9.47 0.10 -4.49
N TYR A 51 10.72 0.35 -4.11
CA TYR A 51 11.05 0.94 -2.82
C TYR A 51 10.46 2.36 -2.68
N ALA A 52 10.63 3.21 -3.70
CA ALA A 52 10.06 4.55 -3.71
C ALA A 52 8.53 4.53 -3.69
N GLU A 53 7.89 3.61 -4.44
CA GLU A 53 6.44 3.41 -4.44
C GLU A 53 5.91 3.07 -3.03
N ILE A 54 6.61 2.21 -2.29
CA ILE A 54 6.28 1.92 -0.88
C ILE A 54 6.40 3.16 0.01
N GLY A 55 7.43 3.99 -0.21
CA GLY A 55 7.60 5.25 0.50
C GLY A 55 6.43 6.22 0.28
N VAL A 56 5.87 6.25 -0.93
CA VAL A 56 4.68 7.08 -1.25
C VAL A 56 3.47 6.65 -0.42
N PHE A 57 3.20 5.35 -0.26
CA PHE A 57 2.07 4.91 0.57
C PHE A 57 2.22 5.33 2.04
N LEU A 58 3.43 5.24 2.59
CA LEU A 58 3.72 5.72 3.94
C LEU A 58 3.50 7.23 4.06
N GLU A 59 3.99 8.03 3.12
CA GLU A 59 3.81 9.49 3.13
C GLU A 59 2.33 9.88 3.07
N VAL A 60 1.56 9.24 2.18
CA VAL A 60 0.11 9.47 2.08
C VAL A 60 -0.57 9.13 3.42
N SER A 61 -0.12 8.11 4.14
CA SER A 61 -0.66 7.74 5.46
C SER A 61 -0.46 8.78 6.57
N LEU A 62 0.43 9.75 6.36
CA LEU A 62 0.66 10.88 7.26
C LEU A 62 -0.29 12.05 6.99
N SER A 63 -1.04 12.02 5.88
CA SER A 63 -2.00 13.06 5.52
C SER A 63 -3.16 13.12 6.51
N ARG A 64 -3.38 14.29 7.12
CA ARG A 64 -4.47 14.53 8.07
C ARG A 64 -5.81 14.63 7.33
N GLY A 65 -6.87 14.10 7.93
CA GLY A 65 -8.24 14.23 7.42
C GLY A 65 -8.64 13.24 6.32
N ALA A 66 -7.73 12.36 5.88
CA ALA A 66 -8.00 11.37 4.83
C ALA A 66 -8.73 10.10 5.33
N GLY A 67 -9.02 9.97 6.63
CA GLY A 67 -9.64 8.77 7.20
C GLY A 67 -8.71 7.55 7.29
N ILE A 68 -7.39 7.78 7.30
CA ILE A 68 -6.37 6.73 7.43
C ILE A 68 -6.19 6.41 8.92
N SER A 69 -6.35 5.13 9.25
CA SER A 69 -6.25 4.63 10.62
C SER A 69 -4.79 4.56 11.09
N ASP A 70 -4.56 4.71 12.39
CA ASP A 70 -3.23 4.55 12.97
C ASP A 70 -2.69 3.13 12.77
N GLY A 71 -3.57 2.11 12.77
CA GLY A 71 -3.19 0.73 12.45
C GLY A 71 -2.64 0.59 11.02
N THR A 72 -3.27 1.22 10.04
CA THR A 72 -2.77 1.27 8.67
C THR A 72 -1.45 2.02 8.58
N ARG A 73 -1.30 3.14 9.30
CA ARG A 73 -0.04 3.89 9.32
C ARG A 73 1.12 3.05 9.87
N GLU A 74 0.94 2.38 10.99
CA GLU A 74 1.99 1.51 11.56
C GLU A 74 2.30 0.32 10.64
N ALA A 75 1.28 -0.31 10.05
CA ALA A 75 1.51 -1.40 9.09
C ALA A 75 2.31 -0.93 7.85
N LEU A 76 2.03 0.27 7.32
CA LEU A 76 2.79 0.85 6.21
C LEU A 76 4.24 1.17 6.60
N LYS A 77 4.47 1.59 7.84
CA LYS A 77 5.81 1.82 8.38
C LYS A 77 6.59 0.52 8.53
N GLU A 78 5.95 -0.57 8.97
CA GLU A 78 6.56 -1.90 9.00
C GLU A 78 6.94 -2.38 7.59
N ILE A 79 6.02 -2.26 6.62
CA ILE A 79 6.28 -2.59 5.22
C ILE A 79 7.45 -1.77 4.67
N HIS A 80 7.49 -0.46 4.94
CA HIS A 80 8.59 0.41 4.51
C HIS A 80 9.93 0.02 5.15
N THR A 81 9.91 -0.39 6.42
CA THR A 81 11.10 -0.89 7.13
C THR A 81 11.62 -2.17 6.48
N GLU A 82 10.75 -3.13 6.19
CA GLU A 82 11.11 -4.36 5.48
C GLU A 82 11.67 -4.05 4.08
N ALA A 83 11.01 -3.16 3.33
CA ALA A 83 11.45 -2.74 2.01
C ALA A 83 12.84 -2.09 2.04
N THR A 84 13.11 -1.26 3.06
CA THR A 84 14.42 -0.65 3.29
C THR A 84 15.49 -1.73 3.50
N HIS A 85 15.21 -2.73 4.35
CA HIS A 85 16.15 -3.83 4.57
C HIS A 85 16.45 -4.60 3.29
N ILE A 86 15.43 -5.00 2.52
CA ILE A 86 15.60 -5.73 1.26
C ILE A 86 16.44 -4.91 0.26
N HIS A 87 16.10 -3.64 0.07
CA HIS A 87 16.79 -2.78 -0.88
C HIS A 87 18.27 -2.60 -0.49
N MET A 88 18.55 -2.32 0.78
CA MET A 88 19.91 -2.08 1.27
C MET A 88 20.76 -3.34 1.31
N GLN A 89 20.21 -4.49 1.71
CA GLN A 89 20.92 -5.77 1.68
C GLN A 89 21.33 -6.15 0.26
N ALA A 90 20.41 -6.02 -0.71
CA ALA A 90 20.72 -6.30 -2.11
C ALA A 90 21.78 -5.32 -2.68
N ASN A 91 21.82 -4.08 -2.19
CA ASN A 91 22.86 -3.12 -2.58
C ASN A 91 24.22 -3.46 -1.99
N LYS A 92 24.26 -3.90 -0.73
CA LYS A 92 25.47 -4.37 -0.06
C LYS A 92 26.06 -5.58 -0.78
N ALA A 93 25.26 -6.62 -1.01
CA ALA A 93 25.69 -7.83 -1.72
C ALA A 93 26.22 -7.51 -3.13
N ARG A 94 25.58 -6.59 -3.86
CA ARG A 94 26.07 -6.14 -5.17
C ARG A 94 27.41 -5.41 -5.10
N ARG A 95 27.69 -4.68 -4.02
CA ARG A 95 28.98 -3.99 -3.84
C ARG A 95 30.09 -4.96 -3.47
N GLU A 96 29.79 -6.00 -2.70
CA GLU A 96 30.75 -7.04 -2.30
C GLU A 96 31.07 -8.02 -3.44
N ALA A 97 30.16 -8.21 -4.39
CA ALA A 97 30.37 -9.04 -5.58
C ALA A 97 31.12 -8.33 -6.73
N LYS A 98 31.51 -7.06 -6.54
CA LYS A 98 32.32 -6.27 -7.48
C LYS A 98 33.77 -6.25 -7.05
#